data_AF-A0A1C6GB17-F1
#
_entry.id   AF-A0A1C6GB17-F1
#
_cell.length_a   1.000
_cell.length_b   1.000
_cell.length_c   1.000
_cell.angle_alpha   90.00
_cell.angle_beta   90.00
_cell.angle_gamma   90.00
#
_symmetry.space_group_name_H-M   'P 1'
#
loop_
_entity.id
_entity.type
_entity.pdbx_description
1 polymer ?
#
loop_
_entity_poly.entity_id
_entity_poly.type
_entity_poly.pdbx_seq_one_letter_code
_entity_poly.pdbx_strand_id
1 'polypeptide(L)'
;MLIHVIRFVSQQNQLKKKVKEYYEDLENQIRYGDFETKEELRGIWENDYILTTKKMKQYFPRYMDGCNGISWNEIWAEIVRIATKKEITIYSVNGKSKDSLIYKDHEGRTFNVIVIGGDKLSRGLTLEGLTISYFTRGSNTYDTLMQMGRWFGFRPGYLDACRLFTTSDLYGAFSHISMATEDLAEQFEYMDEVDQTPKDFGLRVATHPTLLITSRNKLRSGLETNRDFSCKLSQTRVFDIDGETFDHNFKAVEVLLKSIGKHVTEEQYRDEFQKDKPGNHYFWRKVSGQLVASFFENYETSATASRANSKYMADYVREMNRIGGLTDWTVCLINIRRKDRNDFQIAGLSVGAGIYREEGRGVDSGAGNTVSIHTMTSAGHEYYDYTESSDRKREELKRKFELEGKRGISERVRSATREFSKGLLLLYPIADAGKLRESMDGHKTPFGFAVVFPDRHGKGDLKSYRLNDIAVEKDNDELYN
;
A
#
# COMPACT_ATOMS: atom_id res chain seq x y z
N MET A 1 -11.56 -9.84 -27.35
CA MET A 1 -11.87 -8.54 -26.71
C MET A 1 -13.01 -8.70 -25.74
N LEU A 2 -12.99 -7.99 -24.61
CA LEU A 2 -14.07 -7.89 -23.63
C LEU A 2 -14.63 -6.46 -23.57
N ILE A 3 -15.96 -6.33 -23.53
CA ILE A 3 -16.68 -5.08 -23.27
C ILE A 3 -17.57 -5.28 -22.04
N HIS A 4 -17.17 -4.67 -20.92
CA HIS A 4 -17.82 -4.77 -19.61
C HIS A 4 -18.27 -3.40 -19.12
N VAL A 5 -19.58 -3.16 -19.19
CA VAL A 5 -20.14 -1.80 -19.07
C VAL A 5 -21.36 -1.71 -18.17
N ILE A 6 -22.32 -2.64 -18.29
CA ILE A 6 -23.66 -2.50 -17.69
C ILE A 6 -24.24 -3.85 -17.30
N ARG A 7 -25.14 -3.87 -16.30
CA ARG A 7 -25.83 -5.08 -15.83
C ARG A 7 -27.03 -5.48 -16.70
N PHE A 8 -27.68 -4.53 -17.35
CA PHE A 8 -28.96 -4.74 -18.00
C PHE A 8 -28.80 -5.38 -19.39
N VAL A 9 -29.38 -6.58 -19.54
CA VAL A 9 -29.35 -7.36 -20.79
C VAL A 9 -29.90 -6.58 -21.99
N SER A 10 -30.95 -5.78 -21.80
CA SER A 10 -31.55 -4.97 -22.88
C SER A 10 -30.56 -3.97 -23.47
N GLN A 11 -29.83 -3.25 -22.62
CA GLN A 11 -28.83 -2.29 -23.04
C GLN A 11 -27.57 -2.97 -23.59
N GLN A 12 -27.17 -4.14 -23.06
CA GLN A 12 -26.07 -4.94 -23.62
C GLN A 12 -26.38 -5.39 -25.06
N ASN A 13 -27.63 -5.78 -25.34
CA ASN A 13 -28.05 -6.14 -26.69
C ASN A 13 -28.07 -4.93 -27.65
N GLN A 14 -28.43 -3.74 -27.16
CA GLN A 14 -28.30 -2.51 -27.95
C GLN A 14 -26.84 -2.20 -28.27
N LEU A 15 -25.94 -2.34 -27.29
CA LEU A 15 -24.51 -2.15 -27.50
C LEU A 15 -23.96 -3.17 -28.50
N LYS A 16 -24.35 -4.44 -28.38
CA LYS A 16 -24.00 -5.50 -29.34
C LYS A 16 -24.38 -5.11 -30.76
N LYS A 17 -25.59 -4.57 -30.96
CA LYS A 17 -26.06 -4.13 -32.28
C LYS A 17 -25.14 -3.04 -32.85
N LYS A 18 -24.83 -2.00 -32.07
CA LYS A 18 -23.94 -0.91 -32.50
C LYS A 18 -22.52 -1.39 -32.82
N VAL A 19 -21.94 -2.22 -31.95
CA VAL A 19 -20.60 -2.78 -32.17
C VAL A 19 -20.57 -3.64 -33.43
N LYS A 20 -21.63 -4.43 -33.65
CA LYS A 20 -21.77 -5.26 -34.84
C LYS A 20 -21.88 -4.42 -36.12
N GLU A 21 -22.73 -3.41 -36.13
CA GLU A 21 -22.91 -2.51 -37.28
C GLU A 21 -21.58 -1.83 -37.65
N TYR A 22 -20.86 -1.30 -36.66
CA TYR A 22 -19.55 -0.68 -36.89
C TYR A 22 -18.50 -1.69 -37.37
N TYR A 23 -18.44 -2.88 -36.77
CA TYR A 23 -17.49 -3.91 -37.18
C TYR A 23 -17.76 -4.41 -38.61
N GLU A 24 -19.02 -4.59 -39.00
CA GLU A 24 -19.38 -5.03 -40.35
C GLU A 24 -19.02 -3.97 -41.41
N ASP A 25 -19.15 -2.69 -41.09
CA ASP A 25 -18.68 -1.60 -41.96
C ASP A 25 -17.15 -1.61 -42.12
N LEU A 26 -16.43 -1.66 -41.00
CA LEU A 26 -14.96 -1.75 -40.97
C LEU A 26 -14.44 -3.00 -41.70
N GLU A 27 -15.09 -4.15 -41.51
CA GLU A 27 -14.76 -5.40 -42.20
C GLU A 27 -14.87 -5.24 -43.71
N ASN A 28 -15.92 -4.56 -44.20
CA ASN A 28 -16.10 -4.31 -45.63
C ASN A 28 -15.04 -3.35 -46.17
N GLN A 29 -14.74 -2.26 -45.46
CA GLN A 29 -13.68 -1.31 -45.85
C GLN A 29 -12.33 -2.00 -46.00
N ILE A 30 -11.96 -2.84 -45.03
CA ILE A 30 -10.72 -3.64 -45.08
C ILE A 30 -10.73 -4.61 -46.26
N ARG A 31 -11.83 -5.35 -46.49
CA ARG A 31 -11.94 -6.32 -47.58
C ARG A 31 -11.84 -5.69 -48.97
N TYR A 32 -12.34 -4.48 -49.13
CA TYR A 32 -12.25 -3.73 -50.39
C TYR A 32 -10.98 -2.88 -50.50
N GLY A 33 -10.09 -2.93 -49.50
CA GLY A 33 -8.78 -2.28 -49.55
C GLY A 33 -8.84 -0.76 -49.40
N ASP A 34 -9.76 -0.26 -48.58
CA ASP A 34 -9.88 1.17 -48.28
C ASP A 34 -8.57 1.75 -47.72
N PHE A 35 -8.08 2.83 -48.34
CA PHE A 35 -6.78 3.41 -48.03
C PHE A 35 -6.79 4.15 -46.69
N GLU A 36 -7.85 4.91 -46.40
CA GLU A 36 -7.97 5.70 -45.18
C GLU A 36 -8.00 4.78 -43.95
N THR A 37 -8.81 3.72 -44.01
CA THR A 37 -8.89 2.69 -42.97
C THR A 37 -7.55 2.03 -42.70
N LYS A 38 -6.80 1.71 -43.77
CA LYS A 38 -5.46 1.11 -43.65
C LYS A 38 -4.49 2.06 -42.95
N GLU A 39 -4.47 3.33 -43.33
CA GLU A 39 -3.58 4.31 -42.72
C GLU A 39 -3.97 4.66 -41.28
N GLU A 40 -5.27 4.66 -40.95
CA GLU A 40 -5.74 4.82 -39.56
C GLU A 40 -5.23 3.68 -38.67
N LEU A 41 -5.43 2.43 -39.11
CA LEU A 41 -4.95 1.25 -38.38
C LEU A 41 -3.41 1.22 -38.27
N ARG A 42 -2.72 1.69 -39.32
CA ARG A 42 -1.27 1.87 -39.30
C ARG A 42 -0.85 2.91 -38.27
N GLY A 43 -1.55 4.03 -38.21
CA GLY A 43 -1.32 5.08 -37.23
C GLY A 43 -1.46 4.56 -35.79
N ILE A 44 -2.43 3.70 -35.51
CA ILE A 44 -2.57 3.05 -34.21
C ILE A 44 -1.37 2.14 -33.92
N TRP A 45 -0.93 1.34 -34.88
CA TRP A 45 0.25 0.48 -34.73
C TRP A 45 1.52 1.29 -34.42
N GLU A 46 1.80 2.31 -35.22
CA GLU A 46 3.04 3.09 -35.12
C GLU A 46 3.06 4.01 -33.89
N ASN A 47 1.94 4.65 -33.55
CA ASN A 47 1.89 5.66 -32.48
C ASN A 47 1.48 5.12 -31.12
N ASP A 48 0.86 3.94 -31.03
CA ASP A 48 0.55 3.29 -29.75
C ASP A 48 1.37 2.00 -29.57
N TYR A 49 1.15 0.98 -30.39
CA TYR A 49 1.70 -0.35 -30.14
C TYR A 49 3.23 -0.38 -30.12
N ILE A 50 3.90 0.21 -31.12
CA ILE A 50 5.38 0.27 -31.15
C ILE A 50 5.92 0.99 -29.91
N LEU A 51 5.34 2.14 -29.54
CA LEU A 51 5.80 2.93 -28.40
C LEU A 51 5.57 2.19 -27.08
N THR A 52 4.42 1.55 -26.93
CA THR A 52 4.07 0.75 -25.75
C THR A 52 4.98 -0.47 -25.63
N THR A 53 5.22 -1.24 -26.70
CA THR A 53 6.16 -2.36 -26.71
C THR A 53 7.56 -1.91 -26.28
N LYS A 54 8.03 -0.75 -26.79
CA LYS A 54 9.34 -0.20 -26.41
C LYS A 54 9.41 0.15 -24.92
N LYS A 55 8.39 0.84 -24.39
CA LYS A 55 8.28 1.15 -22.95
C LYS A 55 8.25 -0.12 -22.10
N MET A 56 7.44 -1.11 -22.49
CA MET A 56 7.32 -2.37 -21.75
C MET A 56 8.65 -3.16 -21.74
N LYS A 57 9.39 -3.20 -22.85
CA LYS A 57 10.74 -3.81 -22.88
C LYS A 57 11.74 -3.09 -21.99
N GLN A 58 11.62 -1.77 -21.85
CA GLN A 58 12.50 -0.97 -21.01
C GLN A 58 12.20 -1.15 -19.52
N TYR A 59 10.93 -1.03 -19.11
CA TYR A 59 10.54 -1.01 -17.70
C TYR A 59 10.23 -2.40 -17.13
N PHE A 60 9.83 -3.35 -17.98
CA PHE A 60 9.30 -4.66 -17.57
C PHE A 60 9.94 -5.84 -18.36
N PRO A 61 11.28 -5.91 -18.51
CA PRO A 61 11.93 -6.87 -19.39
C PRO A 61 11.61 -8.34 -19.05
N ARG A 62 11.42 -8.66 -17.77
CA ARG A 62 11.07 -10.01 -17.29
C ARG A 62 9.74 -10.54 -17.85
N TYR A 63 8.81 -9.64 -18.21
CA TYR A 63 7.47 -10.01 -18.67
C TYR A 63 7.31 -9.96 -20.20
N MET A 64 8.36 -9.58 -20.91
CA MET A 64 8.35 -9.40 -22.37
C MET A 64 8.85 -10.62 -23.15
N ASP A 65 9.09 -11.74 -22.46
CA ASP A 65 9.45 -12.99 -23.12
C ASP A 65 8.35 -13.44 -24.10
N GLY A 66 8.76 -13.86 -25.29
CA GLY A 66 7.88 -14.19 -26.41
C GLY A 66 7.24 -13.02 -27.16
N CYS A 67 7.43 -11.75 -26.73
CA CYS A 67 6.88 -10.58 -27.42
C CYS A 67 7.80 -10.12 -28.56
N ASN A 68 7.63 -10.75 -29.72
CA ASN A 68 8.45 -10.54 -30.92
C ASN A 68 8.06 -9.26 -31.67
N GLY A 69 9.03 -8.64 -32.35
CA GLY A 69 8.75 -7.55 -33.27
C GLY A 69 8.11 -8.10 -34.54
N ILE A 70 6.89 -7.67 -34.84
CA ILE A 70 6.15 -8.03 -36.06
C ILE A 70 6.11 -6.79 -36.96
N SER A 71 6.29 -6.96 -38.26
CA SER A 71 6.20 -5.84 -39.20
C SER A 71 4.75 -5.44 -39.49
N TRP A 72 4.53 -4.18 -39.83
CA TRP A 72 3.19 -3.68 -40.22
C TRP A 72 2.60 -4.49 -41.39
N ASN A 73 3.43 -4.91 -42.35
CA ASN A 73 2.97 -5.67 -43.52
C ASN A 73 2.41 -7.04 -43.12
N GLU A 74 3.02 -7.72 -42.16
CA GLU A 74 2.53 -8.99 -41.62
C GLU A 74 1.22 -8.80 -40.86
N ILE A 75 1.14 -7.76 -40.03
CA ILE A 75 -0.09 -7.40 -39.30
C ILE A 75 -1.23 -7.10 -40.27
N TRP A 76 -0.98 -6.27 -41.29
CA TRP A 76 -1.98 -5.89 -42.27
C TRP A 76 -2.48 -7.10 -43.08
N ALA A 77 -1.58 -7.99 -43.50
CA ALA A 77 -1.94 -9.22 -44.20
C ALA A 77 -2.88 -10.10 -43.34
N GLU A 78 -2.59 -10.19 -42.04
CA GLU A 78 -3.41 -10.96 -41.10
C GLU A 78 -4.78 -10.31 -40.82
N ILE A 79 -4.84 -8.97 -40.71
CA ILE A 79 -6.10 -8.21 -40.60
C ILE A 79 -6.99 -8.49 -41.82
N VAL A 80 -6.43 -8.40 -43.03
CA VAL A 80 -7.16 -8.70 -44.27
C VAL A 80 -7.64 -10.15 -44.31
N ARG A 81 -6.81 -11.11 -43.87
CA ARG A 81 -7.17 -12.53 -43.78
C ARG A 81 -8.37 -12.74 -42.85
N ILE A 82 -8.32 -12.17 -41.65
CA ILE A 82 -9.38 -12.28 -40.63
C ILE A 82 -10.69 -11.67 -41.14
N ALA A 83 -10.64 -10.48 -41.74
CA ALA A 83 -11.81 -9.81 -42.30
C ALA A 83 -12.41 -10.60 -43.48
N THR A 84 -11.55 -11.12 -44.38
CA THR A 84 -12.02 -11.88 -45.56
C THR A 84 -12.70 -13.19 -45.15
N LYS A 85 -12.17 -13.87 -44.14
CA LYS A 85 -12.72 -15.14 -43.62
C LYS A 85 -13.83 -14.95 -42.59
N LYS A 86 -14.13 -13.70 -42.18
CA LYS A 86 -15.13 -13.35 -41.17
C LYS A 86 -14.93 -14.10 -39.85
N GLU A 87 -13.69 -14.12 -39.36
CA GLU A 87 -13.30 -14.93 -38.20
C GLU A 87 -13.67 -14.32 -36.84
N ILE A 88 -14.14 -13.06 -36.79
CA ILE A 88 -14.54 -12.41 -35.55
C ILE A 88 -16.04 -12.56 -35.32
N THR A 89 -16.39 -13.13 -34.16
CA THR A 89 -17.79 -13.27 -33.73
C THR A 89 -18.10 -12.41 -32.51
N ILE A 90 -19.24 -11.71 -32.53
CA ILE A 90 -19.67 -10.84 -31.42
C ILE A 90 -20.71 -11.56 -30.56
N TYR A 91 -20.36 -11.81 -29.30
CA TYR A 91 -21.18 -12.50 -28.32
C TYR A 91 -21.74 -11.56 -27.26
N SER A 92 -22.96 -11.83 -26.78
CA SER A 92 -23.50 -11.24 -25.56
C SER A 92 -23.74 -12.35 -24.55
N VAL A 93 -23.14 -12.24 -23.36
CA VAL A 93 -23.28 -13.25 -22.30
C VAL A 93 -24.37 -12.81 -21.34
N ASN A 94 -25.55 -13.40 -21.52
CA ASN A 94 -26.77 -13.09 -20.75
C ASN A 94 -27.12 -14.30 -19.90
N GLY A 95 -27.32 -14.12 -18.60
CA GLY A 95 -27.37 -15.17 -17.57
C GLY A 95 -28.41 -16.30 -17.63
N LYS A 96 -28.90 -16.71 -18.80
CA LYS A 96 -29.90 -17.79 -19.03
C LYS A 96 -29.36 -19.01 -19.81
N SER A 97 -28.10 -19.05 -20.24
CA SER A 97 -27.61 -20.10 -21.17
C SER A 97 -26.37 -20.85 -20.69
N LYS A 98 -26.14 -22.03 -21.29
CA LYS A 98 -24.98 -22.93 -21.21
C LYS A 98 -23.66 -22.28 -21.71
N ASP A 99 -23.44 -21.01 -21.42
CA ASP A 99 -22.37 -20.18 -22.00
C ASP A 99 -21.00 -20.39 -21.33
N SER A 100 -20.88 -21.33 -20.39
CA SER A 100 -19.62 -21.61 -19.69
C SER A 100 -18.63 -22.43 -20.52
N LEU A 101 -18.95 -22.79 -21.77
CA LEU A 101 -18.16 -23.71 -22.60
C LEU A 101 -17.85 -23.21 -24.01
N ILE A 102 -17.96 -21.90 -24.28
CA ILE A 102 -17.81 -21.34 -25.63
C ILE A 102 -16.50 -21.78 -26.31
N TYR A 103 -15.40 -21.93 -25.57
CA TYR A 103 -14.13 -22.39 -26.13
C TYR A 103 -14.05 -23.91 -26.35
N LYS A 104 -14.76 -24.74 -25.56
CA LYS A 104 -14.75 -26.20 -25.75
C LYS A 104 -15.41 -26.62 -27.06
N ASP A 105 -16.45 -25.90 -27.46
CA ASP A 105 -17.14 -26.16 -28.73
C ASP A 105 -16.28 -25.76 -29.95
N HIS A 106 -15.18 -25.04 -29.72
CA HIS A 106 -14.25 -24.52 -30.73
C HIS A 106 -12.81 -25.03 -30.54
N GLU A 107 -12.60 -26.08 -29.74
CA GLU A 107 -11.27 -26.64 -29.47
C GLU A 107 -10.58 -27.08 -30.78
N GLY A 108 -9.31 -26.69 -30.94
CA GLY A 108 -8.53 -26.97 -32.16
C GLY A 108 -8.84 -26.09 -33.38
N ARG A 109 -9.67 -25.04 -33.24
CA ARG A 109 -9.96 -24.06 -34.31
C ARG A 109 -9.66 -22.63 -33.85
N THR A 110 -9.32 -21.76 -34.79
CA THR A 110 -9.20 -20.32 -34.52
C THR A 110 -10.57 -19.77 -34.11
N PHE A 111 -10.61 -19.06 -32.97
CA PHE A 111 -11.85 -18.52 -32.42
C PHE A 111 -11.64 -17.10 -31.90
N ASN A 112 -11.88 -16.11 -32.76
CA ASN A 112 -11.73 -14.70 -32.41
C ASN A 112 -13.08 -14.12 -31.99
N VAL A 113 -13.15 -13.55 -30.78
CA VAL A 113 -14.42 -13.07 -30.24
C VAL A 113 -14.34 -11.70 -29.59
N ILE A 114 -15.44 -10.95 -29.76
CA ILE A 114 -15.76 -9.76 -28.97
C ILE A 114 -16.90 -10.15 -28.04
N VAL A 115 -16.64 -10.15 -26.73
CA VAL A 115 -17.60 -10.57 -25.71
C VAL A 115 -18.14 -9.34 -25.00
N ILE A 116 -19.46 -9.20 -24.94
CA ILE A 116 -20.15 -8.11 -24.26
C ILE A 116 -20.93 -8.66 -23.07
N GLY A 117 -20.76 -8.09 -21.88
CA GLY A 117 -21.53 -8.54 -20.71
C GLY A 117 -21.39 -7.68 -19.46
N GLY A 118 -21.86 -8.24 -18.33
CA GLY A 118 -21.99 -7.56 -17.04
C GLY A 118 -21.71 -8.48 -15.85
N ASP A 119 -22.63 -8.55 -14.88
CA ASP A 119 -22.42 -9.23 -13.58
C ASP A 119 -21.95 -10.69 -13.65
N LYS A 120 -22.50 -11.47 -14.58
CA LYS A 120 -22.28 -12.92 -14.61
C LYS A 120 -21.06 -13.38 -15.41
N LEU A 121 -20.31 -12.47 -16.03
CA LEU A 121 -19.00 -12.81 -16.59
C LEU A 121 -18.01 -13.22 -15.50
N SER A 122 -18.23 -12.78 -14.25
CA SER A 122 -17.30 -12.88 -13.11
C SER A 122 -17.07 -14.29 -12.56
N ARG A 123 -17.88 -15.29 -12.93
CA ARG A 123 -17.80 -16.64 -12.36
C ARG A 123 -17.69 -17.70 -13.44
N GLY A 124 -16.48 -18.18 -13.68
CA GLY A 124 -16.21 -19.39 -14.47
C GLY A 124 -16.00 -19.18 -15.97
N LEU A 125 -15.97 -17.94 -16.47
CA LEU A 125 -15.61 -17.66 -17.86
C LEU A 125 -14.15 -17.22 -17.96
N THR A 126 -13.33 -18.06 -18.61
CA THR A 126 -11.95 -17.71 -18.99
C THR A 126 -11.96 -17.30 -20.46
N LEU A 127 -11.52 -16.08 -20.75
CA LEU A 127 -11.28 -15.62 -22.12
C LEU A 127 -9.81 -15.88 -22.46
N GLU A 128 -9.55 -16.94 -23.22
CA GLU A 128 -8.22 -17.24 -23.73
C GLU A 128 -7.82 -16.21 -24.79
N GLY A 129 -6.55 -15.79 -24.78
CA GLY A 129 -6.06 -14.78 -25.73
C GLY A 129 -6.66 -13.38 -25.53
N LEU A 130 -7.15 -13.04 -24.34
CA LEU A 130 -7.72 -11.72 -24.08
C LEU A 130 -6.64 -10.64 -24.20
N THR A 131 -6.79 -9.73 -25.16
CA THR A 131 -5.87 -8.60 -25.42
C THR A 131 -6.52 -7.26 -25.11
N ILE A 132 -7.77 -7.04 -25.53
CA ILE A 132 -8.46 -5.75 -25.37
C ILE A 132 -9.61 -5.86 -24.39
N SER A 133 -9.65 -4.95 -23.42
CA SER A 133 -10.71 -4.85 -22.42
C SER A 133 -11.21 -3.43 -22.28
N TYR A 134 -12.50 -3.24 -22.54
CA TYR A 134 -13.23 -2.00 -22.27
C TYR A 134 -14.05 -2.19 -21.00
N PHE A 135 -13.74 -1.41 -19.97
CA PHE A 135 -14.18 -1.64 -18.61
C PHE A 135 -14.59 -0.33 -17.95
N THR A 136 -15.88 -0.03 -17.90
CA THR A 136 -16.38 1.23 -17.29
C THR A 136 -17.16 1.02 -16.01
N ARG A 137 -17.29 -0.23 -15.57
CA ARG A 137 -18.10 -0.56 -14.42
C ARG A 137 -17.28 -0.61 -13.13
N GLY A 138 -17.58 0.34 -12.26
CA GLY A 138 -17.12 0.40 -10.88
C GLY A 138 -17.61 -0.76 -10.00
N SER A 139 -16.80 -1.11 -9.00
CA SER A 139 -17.26 -1.77 -7.78
C SER A 139 -16.59 -1.11 -6.59
N ASN A 140 -17.33 -0.91 -5.51
CA ASN A 140 -16.80 -0.32 -4.28
C ASN A 140 -16.15 -1.38 -3.38
N THR A 141 -15.84 -2.56 -3.91
CA THR A 141 -15.29 -3.68 -3.14
C THR A 141 -14.03 -4.26 -3.76
N TYR A 142 -13.00 -4.41 -2.94
CA TYR A 142 -11.67 -4.93 -3.26
C TYR A 142 -11.74 -6.36 -3.81
N ASP A 143 -12.46 -7.28 -3.13
CA ASP A 143 -12.70 -8.67 -3.60
C ASP A 143 -13.26 -8.71 -5.04
N THR A 144 -14.24 -7.84 -5.33
CA THR A 144 -14.86 -7.81 -6.66
C THR A 144 -13.90 -7.23 -7.69
N LEU A 145 -13.21 -6.14 -7.37
CA LEU A 145 -12.23 -5.55 -8.30
C LEU A 145 -11.06 -6.50 -8.57
N MET A 146 -10.50 -7.16 -7.56
CA MET A 146 -9.45 -8.19 -7.77
C MET A 146 -9.92 -9.32 -8.68
N GLN A 147 -11.16 -9.81 -8.50
CA GLN A 147 -11.74 -10.82 -9.40
C GLN A 147 -11.88 -10.28 -10.83
N MET A 148 -12.28 -9.02 -10.98
CA MET A 148 -12.40 -8.33 -12.28
C MET A 148 -11.05 -8.05 -12.93
N GLY A 149 -9.96 -7.88 -12.16
CA GLY A 149 -8.60 -7.65 -12.67
C GLY A 149 -8.07 -8.79 -13.54
N ARG A 150 -8.65 -9.99 -13.44
CA ARG A 150 -8.38 -11.12 -14.34
C ARG A 150 -8.73 -10.81 -15.80
N TRP A 151 -9.58 -9.81 -16.04
CA TRP A 151 -9.98 -9.37 -17.37
C TRP A 151 -9.03 -8.36 -18.00
N PHE A 152 -7.83 -8.16 -17.47
CA PHE A 152 -6.83 -7.31 -18.12
C PHE A 152 -6.04 -8.03 -19.22
N GLY A 153 -6.17 -9.35 -19.32
CA GLY A 153 -5.56 -10.10 -20.41
C GLY A 153 -4.08 -10.44 -20.21
N PHE A 154 -3.50 -10.09 -19.06
CA PHE A 154 -2.08 -10.31 -18.73
C PHE A 154 -1.66 -11.78 -18.93
N ARG A 155 -0.94 -12.07 -20.01
CA ARG A 155 -0.36 -13.38 -20.31
C ARG A 155 0.99 -13.21 -21.03
N PRO A 156 1.95 -14.13 -20.82
CA PRO A 156 3.21 -14.14 -21.54
C PRO A 156 3.02 -14.26 -23.06
N GLY A 157 3.95 -13.69 -23.84
CA GLY A 157 4.00 -13.80 -25.31
C GLY A 157 3.23 -12.73 -26.10
N TYR A 158 2.28 -12.01 -25.50
CA TYR A 158 1.52 -10.94 -26.18
C TYR A 158 1.18 -9.76 -25.27
N LEU A 159 1.95 -9.58 -24.19
CA LEU A 159 1.64 -8.61 -23.15
C LEU A 159 1.60 -7.16 -23.67
N ASP A 160 2.47 -6.83 -24.60
CA ASP A 160 2.54 -5.52 -25.25
C ASP A 160 1.33 -5.19 -26.12
N ALA A 161 0.56 -6.21 -26.54
CA ALA A 161 -0.68 -6.04 -27.26
C ALA A 161 -1.89 -5.78 -26.35
N CYS A 162 -1.74 -5.87 -25.03
CA CYS A 162 -2.87 -5.71 -24.11
C CYS A 162 -3.28 -4.24 -23.95
N ARG A 163 -4.59 -3.94 -23.97
CA ARG A 163 -5.12 -2.58 -23.72
C ARG A 163 -6.32 -2.62 -22.78
N LEU A 164 -6.29 -1.74 -21.79
CA LEU A 164 -7.37 -1.51 -20.83
C LEU A 164 -7.93 -0.10 -21.04
N PHE A 165 -9.19 -0.02 -21.47
CA PHE A 165 -9.93 1.23 -21.57
C PHE A 165 -10.85 1.32 -20.36
N THR A 166 -10.61 2.27 -19.48
CA THR A 166 -11.37 2.42 -18.23
C THR A 166 -11.51 3.88 -17.80
N THR A 167 -12.28 4.14 -16.75
CA THR A 167 -12.44 5.50 -16.18
C THR A 167 -11.29 5.83 -15.23
N SER A 168 -11.04 7.12 -15.00
CA SER A 168 -10.01 7.60 -14.04
C SER A 168 -10.18 6.99 -12.64
N ASP A 169 -11.43 6.88 -12.17
CA ASP A 169 -11.73 6.39 -10.82
C ASP A 169 -11.41 4.90 -10.69
N LEU A 170 -11.74 4.12 -11.73
CA LEU A 170 -11.42 2.70 -11.79
C LEU A 170 -9.92 2.48 -11.90
N TYR A 171 -9.23 3.27 -12.71
CA TYR A 171 -7.78 3.25 -12.80
C TYR A 171 -7.13 3.50 -11.43
N GLY A 172 -7.58 4.54 -10.71
CA GLY A 172 -7.12 4.85 -9.36
C GLY A 172 -7.37 3.69 -8.39
N ALA A 173 -8.57 3.09 -8.43
CA ALA A 173 -8.90 1.95 -7.60
C ALA A 173 -8.01 0.73 -7.87
N PHE A 174 -7.76 0.39 -9.15
CA PHE A 174 -6.87 -0.71 -9.52
C PHE A 174 -5.40 -0.43 -9.18
N SER A 175 -4.95 0.82 -9.33
CA SER A 175 -3.62 1.24 -8.89
C SER A 175 -3.44 1.00 -7.39
N HIS A 176 -4.43 1.40 -6.58
CA HIS A 176 -4.39 1.20 -5.13
C HIS A 176 -4.47 -0.29 -4.74
N ILE A 177 -5.23 -1.10 -5.48
CA ILE A 177 -5.26 -2.56 -5.30
C ILE A 177 -3.90 -3.18 -5.60
N SER A 178 -3.25 -2.77 -6.70
CA SER A 178 -1.93 -3.26 -7.08
C SER A 178 -0.91 -2.94 -6.00
N MET A 179 -0.86 -1.70 -5.52
CA MET A 179 0.02 -1.28 -4.42
C MET A 179 -0.25 -2.09 -3.15
N ALA A 180 -1.51 -2.22 -2.73
CA ALA A 180 -1.86 -3.02 -1.55
C ALA A 180 -1.54 -4.52 -1.71
N THR A 181 -1.54 -5.05 -2.94
CA THR A 181 -1.16 -6.43 -3.23
C THR A 181 0.35 -6.60 -3.19
N GLU A 182 1.10 -5.63 -3.70
CA GLU A 182 2.56 -5.60 -3.63
C GLU A 182 3.04 -5.47 -2.19
N ASP A 183 2.46 -4.54 -1.42
CA ASP A 183 2.68 -4.43 0.04
C ASP A 183 2.38 -5.74 0.78
N LEU A 184 1.39 -6.51 0.31
CA LEU A 184 1.07 -7.81 0.89
C LEU A 184 2.08 -8.88 0.46
N ALA A 185 2.56 -8.85 -0.79
CA ALA A 185 3.62 -9.72 -1.27
C ALA A 185 4.92 -9.48 -0.49
N GLU A 186 5.31 -8.22 -0.28
CA GLU A 186 6.43 -7.85 0.58
C GLU A 186 6.22 -8.28 2.03
N GLN A 187 4.98 -8.23 2.54
CA GLN A 187 4.65 -8.81 3.85
C GLN A 187 4.88 -10.32 3.89
N PHE A 188 4.59 -11.03 2.81
CA PHE A 188 4.87 -12.48 2.71
C PHE A 188 6.36 -12.76 2.61
N GLU A 189 7.10 -12.00 1.82
CA GLU A 189 8.56 -12.13 1.72
C GLU A 189 9.20 -11.83 3.08
N TYR A 190 8.80 -10.75 3.75
CA TYR A 190 9.27 -10.46 5.10
C TYR A 190 8.82 -11.54 6.09
N MET A 191 7.59 -12.05 6.00
CA MET A 191 7.09 -13.15 6.84
C MET A 191 7.93 -14.42 6.62
N ASP A 192 8.37 -14.70 5.40
CA ASP A 192 9.28 -15.81 5.07
C ASP A 192 10.69 -15.54 5.62
N GLU A 193 11.22 -14.32 5.44
CA GLU A 193 12.52 -13.88 5.98
C GLU A 193 12.57 -13.93 7.52
N VAL A 194 11.48 -13.56 8.20
CA VAL A 194 11.34 -13.64 9.66
C VAL A 194 10.75 -14.96 10.14
N ASP A 195 10.49 -15.86 9.18
CA ASP A 195 10.11 -17.24 9.37
C ASP A 195 8.81 -17.32 10.23
N GLN A 196 7.88 -16.39 10.09
CA GLN A 196 6.60 -16.37 10.83
C GLN A 196 5.48 -17.12 10.08
N THR A 197 4.44 -17.58 10.78
CA THR A 197 3.26 -18.15 10.11
C THR A 197 2.20 -17.06 9.88
N PRO A 198 1.31 -17.19 8.88
CA PRO A 198 0.21 -16.24 8.66
C PRO A 198 -0.65 -15.95 9.90
N LYS A 199 -0.76 -16.94 10.81
CA LYS A 199 -1.50 -16.83 12.07
C LYS A 199 -0.80 -15.94 13.10
N ASP A 200 0.53 -15.90 13.07
CA ASP A 200 1.36 -15.12 13.99
C ASP A 200 1.61 -13.70 13.44
N PHE A 201 1.71 -13.58 12.11
CA PHE A 201 2.01 -12.34 11.39
C PHE A 201 0.82 -11.37 11.31
N GLY A 202 -0.40 -11.90 11.20
CA GLY A 202 -1.62 -11.09 11.09
C GLY A 202 -1.63 -10.23 9.83
N LEU A 203 -1.58 -10.88 8.66
CA LEU A 203 -1.55 -10.24 7.33
C LEU A 203 -2.70 -9.23 7.17
N ARG A 204 -2.37 -8.01 6.76
CA ARG A 204 -3.34 -6.92 6.53
C ARG A 204 -3.22 -6.40 5.09
N VAL A 205 -4.37 -6.30 4.44
CA VAL A 205 -4.52 -5.62 3.15
C VAL A 205 -4.87 -4.16 3.44
N ALA A 206 -4.14 -3.21 2.85
CA ALA A 206 -4.42 -1.79 3.04
C ALA A 206 -5.86 -1.46 2.58
N THR A 207 -6.59 -0.75 3.44
CA THR A 207 -7.93 -0.24 3.12
C THR A 207 -7.83 1.16 2.52
N HIS A 208 -8.68 1.46 1.53
CA HIS A 208 -8.84 2.81 0.99
C HIS A 208 -10.20 3.38 1.43
N PRO A 209 -10.34 4.68 1.72
CA PRO A 209 -11.56 5.27 2.29
C PRO A 209 -12.84 4.94 1.49
N THR A 210 -12.73 4.83 0.17
CA THR A 210 -13.86 4.54 -0.73
C THR A 210 -13.98 3.07 -1.18
N LEU A 211 -13.01 2.21 -0.87
CA LEU A 211 -13.00 0.80 -1.31
C LEU A 211 -13.05 -0.16 -0.11
N LEU A 212 -14.18 -0.86 0.02
CA LEU A 212 -14.41 -1.86 1.06
C LEU A 212 -13.64 -3.15 0.72
N ILE A 213 -13.05 -3.85 1.70
CA ILE A 213 -12.32 -5.12 1.45
C ILE A 213 -13.21 -6.18 0.79
N THR A 214 -14.46 -6.30 1.24
CA THR A 214 -15.46 -7.19 0.63
C THR A 214 -16.86 -6.61 0.82
N SER A 215 -17.87 -7.23 0.19
CA SER A 215 -19.27 -6.79 0.30
C SER A 215 -19.74 -6.81 1.76
N ARG A 216 -20.51 -5.78 2.18
CA ARG A 216 -21.07 -5.63 3.55
C ARG A 216 -21.71 -6.92 4.09
N ASN A 217 -22.45 -7.65 3.26
CA ASN A 217 -23.12 -8.91 3.66
C ASN A 217 -22.16 -10.07 3.98
N LYS A 218 -20.94 -10.07 3.43
CA LYS A 218 -19.88 -11.06 3.72
C LYS A 218 -18.99 -10.65 4.90
N LEU A 219 -19.04 -9.38 5.32
CA LEU A 219 -18.33 -8.86 6.49
C LEU A 219 -18.96 -9.30 7.81
N ARG A 220 -19.99 -10.17 7.78
CA ARG A 220 -20.72 -10.66 8.96
C ARG A 220 -19.84 -11.36 10.00
N SER A 221 -18.65 -11.81 9.62
CA SER A 221 -17.54 -12.12 10.53
C SER A 221 -16.59 -10.92 10.58
N GLY A 222 -17.01 -9.83 11.23
CA GLY A 222 -16.22 -8.61 11.33
C GLY A 222 -14.88 -8.93 11.97
N LEU A 223 -13.80 -8.75 11.21
CA LEU A 223 -12.42 -8.91 11.66
C LEU A 223 -12.21 -8.16 12.98
N GLU A 224 -11.63 -8.84 13.96
CA GLU A 224 -11.09 -8.20 15.15
C GLU A 224 -9.92 -7.32 14.72
N THR A 225 -10.09 -5.99 14.76
CA THR A 225 -8.95 -5.08 14.67
C THR A 225 -8.15 -5.24 15.96
N ASN A 226 -7.11 -6.08 15.92
CA ASN A 226 -6.19 -6.23 17.04
C ASN A 226 -5.51 -4.88 17.31
N ARG A 227 -6.00 -4.16 18.33
CA ARG A 227 -5.36 -3.03 19.02
C ARG A 227 -4.24 -3.54 19.95
N ASP A 228 -3.55 -4.60 19.56
CA ASP A 228 -2.47 -5.20 20.34
C ASP A 228 -1.11 -4.82 19.73
N PHE A 229 -0.42 -3.91 20.41
CA PHE A 229 0.92 -3.47 20.08
C PHE A 229 2.00 -4.17 20.91
N SER A 230 1.64 -5.18 21.72
CA SER A 230 2.56 -5.94 22.56
C SER A 230 3.74 -6.49 21.76
N CYS A 231 4.97 -6.28 22.26
CA CYS A 231 6.20 -6.70 21.60
C CYS A 231 6.35 -6.22 20.15
N LYS A 232 5.85 -5.05 19.77
CA LYS A 232 6.00 -4.53 18.39
C LYS A 232 6.82 -3.25 18.32
N LEU A 233 7.60 -3.13 17.26
CA LEU A 233 8.15 -1.87 16.76
C LEU A 233 7.16 -1.33 15.72
N SER A 234 6.53 -0.20 16.01
CA SER A 234 5.64 0.50 15.07
C SER A 234 6.28 1.81 14.65
N GLN A 235 6.24 2.17 13.36
CA GLN A 235 6.86 3.39 12.87
C GLN A 235 6.04 4.03 11.75
N THR A 236 6.07 5.35 11.65
CA THR A 236 5.48 6.08 10.52
C THR A 236 6.23 5.73 9.24
N ARG A 237 5.53 5.17 8.25
CA ARG A 237 6.13 4.84 6.93
C ARG A 237 5.46 5.58 5.78
N VAL A 238 4.29 6.17 6.00
CA VAL A 238 3.52 6.86 4.96
C VAL A 238 3.14 8.22 5.49
N PHE A 239 3.36 9.23 4.65
CA PHE A 239 3.08 10.63 4.91
C PHE A 239 2.18 11.15 3.82
N ASP A 240 1.12 11.85 4.18
CA ASP A 240 0.34 12.63 3.22
C ASP A 240 1.14 13.91 2.90
N ILE A 241 1.19 14.29 1.64
CA ILE A 241 1.86 15.50 1.16
C ILE A 241 0.93 16.69 1.43
N ASP A 242 0.86 17.09 2.69
CA ASP A 242 -0.01 18.17 3.15
C ASP A 242 0.70 19.03 4.21
N GLY A 243 0.88 20.31 3.89
CA GLY A 243 1.57 21.27 4.76
C GLY A 243 0.84 21.53 6.07
N GLU A 244 -0.50 21.50 6.08
CA GLU A 244 -1.28 21.68 7.30
C GLU A 244 -1.09 20.50 8.27
N THR A 245 -1.11 19.28 7.75
CA THR A 245 -0.76 18.07 8.52
C THR A 245 0.66 18.16 9.08
N PHE A 246 1.63 18.71 8.34
CA PHE A 246 3.00 18.89 8.85
C PHE A 246 3.03 19.86 10.03
N ASP A 247 2.36 21.01 9.92
CA ASP A 247 2.27 22.00 10.99
C ASP A 247 1.57 21.44 12.23
N HIS A 248 0.49 20.67 12.03
CA HIS A 248 -0.25 20.00 13.10
C HIS A 248 0.65 19.01 13.86
N ASN A 249 1.31 18.11 13.13
CA ASN A 249 2.19 17.10 13.70
C ASN A 249 3.42 17.70 14.38
N PHE A 250 4.00 18.74 13.77
CA PHE A 250 5.09 19.50 14.38
C PHE A 250 4.66 20.12 15.71
N LYS A 251 3.45 20.71 15.77
CA LYS A 251 2.89 21.27 17.00
C LYS A 251 2.65 20.19 18.05
N ALA A 252 2.14 19.02 17.68
CA ALA A 252 1.96 17.89 18.61
C ALA A 252 3.29 17.47 19.26
N VAL A 253 4.37 17.40 18.46
CA VAL A 253 5.73 17.16 18.96
C VAL A 253 6.19 18.28 19.90
N GLU A 254 6.04 19.54 19.52
CA GLU A 254 6.45 20.66 20.37
C GLU A 254 5.71 20.68 21.71
N VAL A 255 4.41 20.41 21.70
CA VAL A 255 3.61 20.32 22.93
C VAL A 255 4.13 19.22 23.82
N LEU A 256 4.37 18.01 23.30
CA LEU A 256 4.96 16.92 24.06
C LEU A 256 6.29 17.33 24.69
N LEU A 257 7.23 17.84 23.88
CA LEU A 257 8.57 18.19 24.32
C LEU A 257 8.57 19.32 25.37
N LYS A 258 7.70 20.33 25.22
CA LYS A 258 7.53 21.39 26.22
C LYS A 258 6.92 20.85 27.52
N SER A 259 5.98 19.90 27.44
CA SER A 259 5.33 19.30 28.61
C SER A 259 6.25 18.35 29.41
N ILE A 260 7.16 17.64 28.75
CA ILE A 260 8.08 16.70 29.43
C ILE A 260 9.32 17.40 30.03
N GLY A 261 9.55 18.67 29.70
CA GLY A 261 10.56 19.51 30.35
C GLY A 261 11.99 19.29 29.83
N LYS A 262 12.97 19.26 30.75
CA LYS A 262 14.40 19.24 30.40
C LYS A 262 14.87 17.84 30.00
N HIS A 263 15.61 17.78 28.90
CA HIS A 263 16.33 16.59 28.46
C HIS A 263 17.47 16.24 29.43
N VAL A 264 17.87 14.96 29.46
CA VAL A 264 18.97 14.48 30.27
C VAL A 264 20.32 14.90 29.70
N THR A 265 21.28 15.16 30.58
CA THR A 265 22.67 15.41 30.20
C THR A 265 23.40 14.10 29.84
N GLU A 266 24.59 14.21 29.25
CA GLU A 266 25.44 13.05 28.96
C GLU A 266 25.84 12.28 30.22
N GLU A 267 26.15 12.99 31.31
CA GLU A 267 26.47 12.40 32.61
C GLU A 267 25.27 11.66 33.19
N GLN A 268 24.08 12.27 33.17
CA GLN A 268 22.85 11.64 33.66
C GLN A 268 22.50 10.39 32.84
N TYR A 269 22.68 10.44 31.52
CA TYR A 269 22.48 9.26 30.66
C TYR A 269 23.47 8.15 31.02
N ARG A 270 24.75 8.49 31.18
CA ARG A 270 25.80 7.54 31.55
C ARG A 270 25.53 6.87 32.90
N ASP A 271 25.19 7.65 33.91
CA ASP A 271 24.92 7.14 35.25
C ASP A 271 23.70 6.22 35.29
N GLU A 272 22.67 6.50 34.50
CA GLU A 272 21.44 5.70 34.50
C GLU A 272 21.57 4.43 33.64
N PHE A 273 22.13 4.55 32.44
CA PHE A 273 22.22 3.43 31.50
C PHE A 273 23.52 2.64 31.59
N GLN A 274 24.52 3.16 32.31
CA GLN A 274 25.87 2.60 32.40
C GLN A 274 26.54 2.42 31.04
N LYS A 275 26.25 3.35 30.12
CA LYS A 275 26.84 3.39 28.77
C LYS A 275 26.87 4.81 28.24
N ASP A 276 27.71 5.05 27.24
CA ASP A 276 27.75 6.33 26.52
C ASP A 276 26.41 6.66 25.86
N LYS A 277 26.05 7.96 25.86
CA LYS A 277 24.87 8.46 25.16
C LYS A 277 25.03 8.22 23.65
N PRO A 278 24.05 7.57 22.98
CA PRO A 278 24.17 7.30 21.55
C PRO A 278 23.99 8.59 20.75
N GLY A 279 25.10 9.06 20.16
CA GLY A 279 25.14 10.25 19.33
C GLY A 279 24.69 11.53 20.04
N ASN A 280 24.42 12.57 19.25
CA ASN A 280 24.05 13.89 19.75
C ASN A 280 22.53 14.07 19.95
N HIS A 281 21.78 12.97 20.09
CA HIS A 281 20.33 12.99 20.26
C HIS A 281 19.92 13.52 21.65
N TYR A 282 18.69 14.03 21.73
CA TYR A 282 18.11 14.53 22.98
C TYR A 282 17.22 13.44 23.59
N PHE A 283 17.39 13.18 24.89
CA PHE A 283 16.67 12.13 25.60
C PHE A 283 15.89 12.70 26.79
N TRP A 284 14.71 12.15 27.02
CA TRP A 284 13.91 12.37 28.22
C TRP A 284 13.54 11.02 28.82
N ARG A 285 13.48 10.97 30.14
CA ARG A 285 13.29 9.75 30.93
C ARG A 285 12.14 9.92 31.89
N LYS A 286 11.54 8.81 32.33
CA LYS A 286 10.43 8.81 33.29
C LYS A 286 9.27 9.67 32.79
N VAL A 287 9.07 9.69 31.47
CA VAL A 287 7.97 10.43 30.85
C VAL A 287 6.69 9.67 31.11
N SER A 288 5.68 10.38 31.64
CA SER A 288 4.37 9.79 31.92
C SER A 288 3.72 9.25 30.65
N GLY A 289 3.21 8.01 30.71
CA GLY A 289 2.43 7.42 29.63
C GLY A 289 1.19 8.25 29.24
N GLN A 290 0.66 9.07 30.14
CA GLN A 290 -0.44 10.00 29.83
C GLN A 290 -0.02 11.08 28.84
N LEU A 291 1.20 11.63 28.97
CA LEU A 291 1.72 12.63 28.04
C LEU A 291 1.97 12.03 26.66
N VAL A 292 2.49 10.80 26.61
CA VAL A 292 2.70 10.05 25.36
C VAL A 292 1.38 9.68 24.70
N ALA A 293 0.37 9.25 25.48
CA ALA A 293 -0.96 9.01 24.95
C ALA A 293 -1.60 10.30 24.38
N SER A 294 -1.42 11.44 25.05
CA SER A 294 -1.87 12.73 24.54
C SER A 294 -1.12 13.14 23.27
N PHE A 295 0.17 12.83 23.14
CA PHE A 295 0.90 13.02 21.88
C PHE A 295 0.27 12.20 20.76
N PHE A 296 0.06 10.90 20.96
CA PHE A 296 -0.56 10.04 19.96
C PHE A 296 -1.99 10.46 19.61
N GLU A 297 -2.73 11.00 20.59
CA GLU A 297 -4.07 11.56 20.35
C GLU A 297 -4.02 12.82 19.48
N ASN A 298 -2.95 13.61 19.51
CA ASN A 298 -2.86 14.85 18.75
C ASN A 298 -1.98 14.72 17.50
N TYR A 299 -1.32 13.58 17.29
CA TYR A 299 -0.58 13.32 16.08
C TYR A 299 -1.50 12.68 15.04
N GLU A 300 -1.43 13.14 13.80
CA GLU A 300 -2.22 12.68 12.67
C GLU A 300 -1.38 11.78 11.75
N THR A 301 -1.78 10.52 11.66
CA THR A 301 -1.18 9.52 10.78
C THR A 301 -1.99 9.45 9.49
N SER A 302 -1.32 9.24 8.35
CA SER A 302 -2.00 9.16 7.04
C SER A 302 -3.21 8.22 7.06
N ALA A 303 -4.27 8.60 6.37
CA ALA A 303 -5.49 7.79 6.25
C ALA A 303 -5.23 6.39 5.65
N THR A 304 -4.13 6.25 4.89
CA THR A 304 -3.69 4.97 4.29
C THR A 304 -2.75 4.17 5.20
N ALA A 305 -2.29 4.74 6.32
CA ALA A 305 -1.35 4.09 7.24
C ALA A 305 -2.04 3.02 8.12
N SER A 306 -1.97 1.76 7.69
CA SER A 306 -2.62 0.63 8.37
C SER A 306 -1.83 0.04 9.56
N ARG A 307 -0.51 0.31 9.65
CA ARG A 307 0.40 -0.27 10.67
C ARG A 307 0.65 0.63 11.88
N ALA A 308 0.62 1.96 11.70
CA ALA A 308 0.95 2.93 12.73
C ALA A 308 -0.17 3.97 12.84
N ASN A 309 -1.35 3.58 13.34
CA ASN A 309 -2.43 4.52 13.64
C ASN A 309 -2.21 5.11 15.04
N SER A 310 -2.00 6.42 15.10
CA SER A 310 -1.67 7.12 16.35
C SER A 310 -2.81 7.05 17.38
N LYS A 311 -4.07 7.21 16.97
CA LYS A 311 -5.24 7.17 17.86
C LYS A 311 -5.38 5.80 18.54
N TYR A 312 -5.14 4.71 17.81
CA TYR A 312 -5.14 3.37 18.40
C TYR A 312 -3.98 3.15 19.37
N MET A 313 -2.81 3.75 19.12
CA MET A 313 -1.71 3.74 20.08
C MET A 313 -2.06 4.52 21.34
N ALA A 314 -2.72 5.69 21.22
CA ALA A 314 -3.18 6.47 22.38
C ALA A 314 -4.08 5.62 23.29
N ASP A 315 -5.06 4.92 22.72
CA ASP A 315 -5.96 4.02 23.46
C ASP A 315 -5.22 2.85 24.10
N TYR A 316 -4.29 2.22 23.37
CA TYR A 316 -3.48 1.12 23.90
C TYR A 316 -2.62 1.58 25.09
N VAL A 317 -1.94 2.73 24.97
CA VAL A 317 -1.13 3.29 26.05
C VAL A 317 -1.99 3.55 27.28
N ARG A 318 -3.16 4.18 27.12
CA ARG A 318 -4.10 4.45 28.23
C ARG A 318 -4.55 3.16 28.92
N GLU A 319 -4.86 2.12 28.15
CA GLU A 319 -5.30 0.85 28.71
C GLU A 319 -4.18 0.15 29.50
N MET A 320 -2.96 0.11 28.94
CA MET A 320 -1.81 -0.43 29.66
C MET A 320 -1.48 0.38 30.92
N ASN A 321 -1.63 1.71 30.87
CA ASN A 321 -1.38 2.59 32.03
C ASN A 321 -2.29 2.24 33.22
N ARG A 322 -3.55 1.88 32.98
CA ARG A 322 -4.51 1.48 34.03
C ARG A 322 -4.06 0.26 34.83
N ILE A 323 -3.26 -0.60 34.23
CA ILE A 323 -2.78 -1.87 34.81
C ILE A 323 -1.28 -1.83 35.11
N GLY A 324 -0.68 -0.63 35.15
CA GLY A 324 0.73 -0.42 35.52
C GLY A 324 1.75 -0.66 34.39
N GLY A 325 1.30 -0.85 33.15
CA GLY A 325 2.16 -0.93 31.97
C GLY A 325 2.33 0.42 31.29
N LEU A 326 3.43 0.61 30.54
CA LEU A 326 3.70 1.84 29.78
C LEU A 326 3.59 3.14 30.60
N THR A 327 3.95 3.08 31.89
CA THR A 327 3.91 4.23 32.80
C THR A 327 5.19 5.05 32.75
N ASP A 328 6.30 4.46 32.31
CA ASP A 328 7.63 5.06 32.22
C ASP A 328 8.11 5.04 30.76
N TRP A 329 8.18 6.21 30.14
CA TRP A 329 8.65 6.35 28.77
C TRP A 329 10.02 6.98 28.68
N THR A 330 10.80 6.44 27.76
CA THR A 330 11.94 7.15 27.16
C THR A 330 11.46 7.82 25.89
N VAL A 331 11.67 9.13 25.81
CA VAL A 331 11.44 9.88 24.58
C VAL A 331 12.80 10.31 24.04
N CYS A 332 13.05 10.11 22.75
CA CYS A 332 14.29 10.49 22.09
C CYS A 332 13.97 11.32 20.85
N LEU A 333 14.48 12.54 20.80
CA LEU A 333 14.45 13.38 19.60
C LEU A 333 15.74 13.21 18.82
N ILE A 334 15.60 12.68 17.60
CA ILE A 334 16.71 12.31 16.75
C ILE A 334 17.32 13.57 16.15
N ASN A 335 18.57 13.82 16.54
CA ASN A 335 19.37 14.96 16.14
C ASN A 335 20.47 14.50 15.16
N ILE A 336 20.27 14.72 13.87
CA ILE A 336 21.22 14.41 12.81
C ILE A 336 21.59 15.72 12.12
N ARG A 337 22.83 16.19 12.33
CA ARG A 337 23.35 17.43 11.74
C ARG A 337 24.06 17.14 10.42
N ARG A 338 23.88 18.04 9.45
CA ARG A 338 24.64 18.03 8.19
C ARG A 338 25.28 19.39 7.96
N LYS A 339 26.42 19.40 7.27
CA LYS A 339 27.21 20.61 7.02
C LYS A 339 26.51 21.60 6.07
N ASP A 340 25.58 21.11 5.25
CA ASP A 340 24.90 21.84 4.17
C ASP A 340 23.44 22.22 4.51
N ARG A 341 22.99 21.99 5.74
CA ARG A 341 21.61 22.28 6.17
C ARG A 341 21.59 22.99 7.51
N ASN A 342 20.68 23.94 7.65
CA ASN A 342 20.44 24.64 8.90
C ASN A 342 19.73 23.73 9.91
N ASP A 343 19.93 24.02 11.19
CA ASP A 343 19.21 23.36 12.27
C ASP A 343 17.75 23.82 12.32
N PHE A 344 16.87 22.89 12.65
CA PHE A 344 15.50 23.17 13.05
C PHE A 344 15.42 23.69 14.48
N GLN A 345 14.52 24.63 14.70
CA GLN A 345 14.13 25.08 16.04
C GLN A 345 12.89 24.32 16.47
N ILE A 346 13.03 23.37 17.39
CA ILE A 346 11.96 22.50 17.88
C ILE A 346 11.88 22.64 19.39
N ALA A 347 10.78 23.17 19.91
CA ALA A 347 10.57 23.38 21.34
C ALA A 347 11.72 24.15 22.05
N GLY A 348 12.35 25.10 21.35
CA GLY A 348 13.49 25.88 21.85
C GLY A 348 14.84 25.15 21.80
N LEU A 349 14.90 23.97 21.19
CA LEU A 349 16.13 23.22 20.95
C LEU A 349 16.61 23.43 19.51
N SER A 350 17.94 23.52 19.34
CA SER A 350 18.59 23.53 18.04
C SER A 350 18.92 22.10 17.59
N VAL A 351 18.10 21.56 16.70
CA VAL A 351 18.12 20.16 16.27
C VAL A 351 18.55 20.11 14.81
N GLY A 352 19.51 19.25 14.47
CA GLY A 352 19.92 19.06 13.09
C GLY A 352 18.76 18.61 12.19
N ALA A 353 18.97 18.78 10.88
CA ALA A 353 18.00 18.54 9.81
C ALA A 353 17.39 17.11 9.74
N GLY A 354 17.79 16.17 10.61
CA GLY A 354 17.07 14.90 10.78
C GLY A 354 17.29 13.91 9.63
N ILE A 355 16.24 13.18 9.26
CA ILE A 355 16.32 12.13 8.21
C ILE A 355 16.43 12.77 6.82
N TYR A 356 17.32 12.19 6.01
CA TYR A 356 17.46 12.43 4.57
C TYR A 356 17.28 11.12 3.80
N ARG A 357 16.39 11.12 2.81
CA ARG A 357 16.16 9.99 1.90
C ARG A 357 16.04 10.50 0.46
N GLU A 358 16.77 9.84 -0.44
CA GLU A 358 16.74 10.15 -1.87
C GLU A 358 15.59 9.36 -2.53
N GLU A 359 14.90 9.98 -3.47
CA GLU A 359 13.86 9.33 -4.28
C GLU A 359 14.42 8.08 -4.99
N GLY A 360 13.73 6.95 -4.89
CA GLY A 360 14.20 5.66 -5.41
C GLY A 360 15.29 4.98 -4.54
N ARG A 361 15.65 5.57 -3.40
CA ARG A 361 16.53 4.97 -2.37
C ARG A 361 15.95 5.16 -0.97
N GLY A 362 14.98 4.31 -0.65
CA GLY A 362 14.33 4.27 0.67
C GLY A 362 13.21 5.29 0.85
N VAL A 363 12.83 5.99 -0.22
CA VAL A 363 11.61 6.79 -0.38
C VAL A 363 11.02 6.58 -1.76
N ASP A 364 9.71 6.37 -1.80
CA ASP A 364 8.93 6.30 -3.04
C ASP A 364 7.78 7.31 -2.99
N SER A 365 7.79 8.25 -3.93
CA SER A 365 6.76 9.25 -4.13
C SER A 365 5.84 8.80 -5.26
N GLY A 366 4.71 8.18 -4.92
CA GLY A 366 3.73 7.70 -5.90
C GLY A 366 3.11 8.82 -6.77
N ALA A 367 2.22 8.44 -7.69
CA ALA A 367 1.43 9.37 -8.50
C ALA A 367 0.33 10.10 -7.67
N GLY A 368 0.12 9.71 -6.41
CA GLY A 368 -0.83 10.34 -5.49
C GLY A 368 -0.18 11.36 -4.54
N ASN A 369 -0.97 11.86 -3.58
CA ASN A 369 -0.54 12.86 -2.61
C ASN A 369 0.10 12.25 -1.35
N THR A 370 0.85 11.16 -1.49
CA THR A 370 1.48 10.44 -0.38
C THR A 370 2.91 10.04 -0.71
N VAL A 371 3.78 10.05 0.28
CA VAL A 371 5.16 9.57 0.20
C VAL A 371 5.36 8.41 1.17
N SER A 372 5.95 7.32 0.69
CA SER A 372 6.39 6.23 1.57
C SER A 372 7.86 6.35 1.92
N ILE A 373 8.17 6.36 3.21
CA ILE A 373 9.51 6.18 3.75
C ILE A 373 9.62 4.73 4.23
N HIS A 374 10.53 3.95 3.64
CA HIS A 374 10.66 2.53 3.94
C HIS A 374 10.99 2.31 5.42
N THR A 375 12.20 2.62 5.85
CA THR A 375 12.61 2.42 7.24
C THR A 375 13.11 3.74 7.82
N MET A 376 12.45 4.23 8.86
CA MET A 376 12.88 5.45 9.57
C MET A 376 13.98 5.15 10.59
N THR A 377 13.93 3.98 11.20
CA THR A 377 14.86 3.57 12.26
C THR A 377 16.17 3.05 11.67
N SER A 378 17.31 3.44 12.25
CA SER A 378 18.59 2.79 11.98
C SER A 378 18.78 1.59 12.92
N ALA A 379 19.71 0.70 12.59
CA ALA A 379 20.06 -0.44 13.43
C ALA A 379 20.38 0.02 14.87
N GLY A 380 19.75 -0.63 15.85
CA GLY A 380 19.98 -0.36 17.28
C GLY A 380 19.09 0.72 17.91
N HIS A 381 18.36 1.53 17.12
CA HIS A 381 17.50 2.60 17.67
C HIS A 381 16.44 2.07 18.65
N GLU A 382 15.90 0.87 18.41
CA GLU A 382 14.87 0.25 19.27
C GLU A 382 15.36 -0.14 20.69
N TYR A 383 16.67 0.00 20.96
CA TYR A 383 17.34 -0.34 22.22
C TYR A 383 18.04 0.88 22.86
N TYR A 384 17.74 2.10 22.41
CA TYR A 384 18.35 3.32 22.97
C TYR A 384 18.04 3.56 24.45
N ASP A 385 17.03 2.91 25.00
CA ASP A 385 16.65 2.95 26.41
C ASP A 385 17.06 1.69 27.20
N TYR A 386 17.98 0.88 26.66
CA TYR A 386 18.52 -0.28 27.36
C TYR A 386 19.74 0.13 28.19
N THR A 387 19.82 -0.33 29.43
CA THR A 387 21.06 -0.27 30.21
C THR A 387 22.10 -1.21 29.59
N GLU A 388 23.37 -1.06 29.96
CA GLU A 388 24.44 -1.96 29.53
C GLU A 388 24.11 -3.43 29.87
N SER A 389 23.54 -3.69 31.05
CA SER A 389 23.12 -5.04 31.46
C SER A 389 21.98 -5.60 30.60
N SER A 390 20.96 -4.80 30.30
CA SER A 390 19.85 -5.20 29.42
C SER A 390 20.32 -5.42 27.99
N ASP A 391 21.30 -4.64 27.53
CA ASP A 391 21.86 -4.78 26.19
C ASP A 391 22.70 -6.06 26.03
N ARG A 392 23.52 -6.38 27.04
CA ARG A 392 24.22 -7.67 27.10
C ARG A 392 23.25 -8.84 27.09
N LYS A 393 22.17 -8.78 27.90
CA LYS A 393 21.12 -9.80 27.93
C LYS A 393 20.41 -9.92 26.57
N ARG A 394 20.17 -8.80 25.89
CA ARG A 394 19.60 -8.77 24.54
C ARG A 394 20.48 -9.52 23.55
N GLU A 395 21.77 -9.24 23.53
CA GLU A 395 22.72 -9.89 22.61
C GLU A 395 22.85 -11.40 22.90
N GLU A 396 22.89 -11.78 24.18
CA GLU A 396 22.92 -13.19 24.58
C GLU A 396 21.67 -13.94 24.12
N LEU A 397 20.49 -13.39 24.37
CA LEU A 397 19.21 -13.99 23.97
C LEU A 397 19.06 -14.03 22.45
N LYS A 398 19.47 -12.96 21.76
CA LYS A 398 19.47 -12.90 20.30
C LYS A 398 20.31 -14.02 19.73
N ARG A 399 21.57 -14.15 20.16
CA ARG A 399 22.48 -15.21 19.71
C ARG A 399 21.95 -16.61 20.05
N LYS A 400 21.38 -16.79 21.24
CA LYS A 400 20.77 -18.06 21.65
C LYS A 400 19.61 -18.43 20.73
N PHE A 401 18.69 -17.50 20.46
CA PHE A 401 17.54 -17.73 19.59
C PHE A 401 17.94 -17.96 18.14
N GLU A 402 18.98 -17.30 17.63
CA GLU A 402 19.58 -17.56 16.32
C GLU A 402 20.12 -18.99 16.22
N LEU A 403 20.90 -19.44 17.23
CA LEU A 403 21.46 -20.80 17.28
C LEU A 403 20.37 -21.89 17.40
N GLU A 404 19.28 -21.59 18.11
CA GLU A 404 18.13 -22.49 18.26
C GLU A 404 17.17 -22.45 17.05
N GLY A 405 17.44 -21.63 16.02
CA GLY A 405 16.54 -21.46 14.88
C GLY A 405 15.15 -20.93 15.27
N LYS A 406 15.07 -20.10 16.33
CA LYS A 406 13.80 -19.51 16.77
C LYS A 406 13.40 -18.36 15.86
N ARG A 407 12.12 -18.31 15.55
CA ARG A 407 11.46 -17.30 14.71
C ARG A 407 10.98 -16.13 15.56
N GLY A 408 10.89 -14.92 15.02
CA GLY A 408 10.46 -13.71 15.77
C GLY A 408 11.45 -13.26 16.86
N ILE A 409 12.75 -13.29 16.56
CA ILE A 409 13.82 -13.08 17.55
C ILE A 409 13.67 -11.75 18.28
N SER A 410 13.45 -10.64 17.57
CA SER A 410 13.31 -9.31 18.19
C SER A 410 12.11 -9.23 19.14
N GLU A 411 11.00 -9.90 18.84
CA GLU A 411 9.80 -9.94 19.70
C GLU A 411 10.07 -10.74 20.97
N ARG A 412 10.71 -11.92 20.82
CA ARG A 412 11.11 -12.78 21.95
C ARG A 412 12.13 -12.13 22.86
N VAL A 413 13.12 -11.48 22.26
CA VAL A 413 14.11 -10.66 22.97
C VAL A 413 13.37 -9.56 23.72
N ARG A 414 12.57 -8.73 23.04
CA ARG A 414 11.82 -7.64 23.68
C ARG A 414 10.91 -8.13 24.80
N SER A 415 10.24 -9.27 24.63
CA SER A 415 9.44 -9.90 25.67
C SER A 415 10.25 -10.29 26.91
N ALA A 416 11.49 -10.74 26.73
CA ALA A 416 12.37 -11.17 27.81
C ALA A 416 13.23 -10.05 28.43
N THR A 417 13.40 -8.91 27.75
CA THR A 417 14.32 -7.84 28.15
C THR A 417 13.66 -6.50 28.46
N ARG A 418 12.47 -6.19 27.91
CA ARG A 418 11.79 -4.92 28.13
C ARG A 418 10.69 -5.09 29.20
N GLU A 419 10.84 -4.34 30.30
CA GLU A 419 9.86 -4.35 31.39
C GLU A 419 8.49 -3.81 30.93
N PHE A 420 7.41 -4.38 31.47
CA PHE A 420 6.03 -4.01 31.14
C PHE A 420 5.72 -2.50 31.32
N SER A 421 6.37 -1.86 32.28
CA SER A 421 6.21 -0.42 32.54
C SER A 421 6.89 0.47 31.50
N LYS A 422 7.82 -0.06 30.68
CA LYS A 422 8.76 0.75 29.88
C LYS A 422 8.40 0.82 28.40
N GLY A 423 8.12 2.04 27.92
CA GLY A 423 7.97 2.36 26.49
C GLY A 423 9.14 3.18 25.93
N LEU A 424 9.40 3.06 24.63
CA LEU A 424 10.35 3.92 23.91
C LEU A 424 9.64 4.62 22.76
N LEU A 425 9.73 5.95 22.72
CA LEU A 425 9.27 6.80 21.62
C LEU A 425 10.46 7.54 21.00
N LEU A 426 10.65 7.37 19.70
CA LEU A 426 11.66 8.02 18.89
C LEU A 426 10.97 9.00 17.95
N LEU A 427 11.39 10.27 17.95
CA LEU A 427 10.85 11.34 17.13
C LEU A 427 11.86 11.72 16.06
N TYR A 428 11.43 11.72 14.80
CA TYR A 428 12.27 11.94 13.63
C TYR A 428 11.81 13.19 12.87
N PRO A 429 12.54 14.33 12.98
CA PRO A 429 12.38 15.41 12.00
C PRO A 429 12.87 14.93 10.63
N ILE A 430 12.23 15.39 9.56
CA ILE A 430 12.52 14.98 8.18
C ILE A 430 12.80 16.22 7.35
N ALA A 431 14.06 16.47 6.98
CA ALA A 431 14.42 17.61 6.13
C ALA A 431 14.37 17.33 4.64
N ASP A 432 14.47 16.07 4.23
CA ASP A 432 14.41 15.72 2.81
C ASP A 432 13.99 14.25 2.66
N ALA A 433 12.91 14.03 1.91
CA ALA A 433 12.38 12.71 1.65
C ALA A 433 11.49 12.80 0.40
N GLY A 434 12.12 12.76 -0.78
CA GLY A 434 11.39 12.80 -2.05
C GLY A 434 10.50 14.05 -2.18
N LYS A 435 9.25 13.85 -2.62
CA LYS A 435 8.27 14.94 -2.78
C LYS A 435 7.85 15.63 -1.48
N LEU A 436 8.13 15.07 -0.29
CA LEU A 436 7.82 15.77 0.97
C LEU A 436 8.52 17.12 1.06
N ARG A 437 9.68 17.27 0.40
CA ARG A 437 10.42 18.52 0.40
C ARG A 437 9.72 19.64 -0.35
N GLU A 438 9.06 19.34 -1.46
CA GLU A 438 8.44 20.34 -2.32
C GLU A 438 7.25 21.03 -1.63
N SER A 439 6.61 20.35 -0.68
CA SER A 439 5.48 20.87 0.10
C SER A 439 5.86 21.48 1.45
N MET A 440 7.17 21.63 1.74
CA MET A 440 7.63 22.34 2.94
C MET A 440 7.67 23.86 2.77
N ASP A 441 7.50 24.40 1.55
CA ASP A 441 7.56 25.84 1.32
C ASP A 441 6.43 26.56 2.06
N GLY A 442 6.78 27.27 3.15
CA GLY A 442 5.85 27.99 4.02
C GLY A 442 5.36 27.22 5.26
N HIS A 443 5.66 25.92 5.36
CA HIS A 443 5.21 25.05 6.46
C HIS A 443 6.38 24.54 7.32
N LYS A 444 6.07 23.93 8.46
CA LYS A 444 7.05 23.28 9.33
C LYS A 444 7.51 21.95 8.75
N THR A 445 8.66 21.47 9.24
CA THR A 445 9.24 20.19 8.80
C THR A 445 8.32 19.03 9.19
N PRO A 446 8.12 18.04 8.29
CA PRO A 446 7.37 16.84 8.62
C PRO A 446 8.09 16.03 9.72
N PHE A 447 7.28 15.39 10.57
CA PHE A 447 7.76 14.57 11.68
C PHE A 447 7.25 13.16 11.57
N GLY A 448 8.13 12.17 11.62
CA GLY A 448 7.77 10.78 11.85
C GLY A 448 8.04 10.34 13.29
N PHE A 449 7.47 9.22 13.71
CA PHE A 449 7.86 8.56 14.96
C PHE A 449 8.11 7.07 14.79
N ALA A 450 8.91 6.49 15.69
CA ALA A 450 8.95 5.06 15.92
C ALA A 450 8.70 4.77 17.40
N VAL A 451 7.94 3.74 17.70
CA VAL A 451 7.55 3.35 19.05
C VAL A 451 7.81 1.86 19.28
N VAL A 452 8.38 1.56 20.44
CA VAL A 452 8.64 0.19 20.89
C VAL A 452 7.83 -0.07 22.15
N PHE A 453 6.95 -1.06 22.08
CA PHE A 453 6.14 -1.49 23.21
C PHE A 453 6.72 -2.74 23.88
N PRO A 454 6.59 -2.88 25.21
CA PRO A 454 6.94 -4.09 25.94
C PRO A 454 5.93 -5.20 25.68
N ASP A 455 6.23 -6.40 26.19
CA ASP A 455 5.22 -7.45 26.29
C ASP A 455 4.20 -7.10 27.37
N ARG A 456 2.92 -7.21 27.04
CA ARG A 456 1.85 -7.12 28.04
C ARG A 456 1.70 -8.38 28.88
N HIS A 457 2.34 -9.49 28.50
CA HIS A 457 2.27 -10.79 29.17
C HIS A 457 0.82 -11.25 29.42
N GLY A 458 -0.05 -11.01 28.44
CA GLY A 458 -1.48 -11.31 28.54
C GLY A 458 -2.29 -10.39 29.46
N LYS A 459 -1.70 -9.37 30.08
CA LYS A 459 -2.40 -8.40 30.94
C LYS A 459 -3.24 -7.42 30.11
N GLY A 460 -4.34 -6.95 30.71
CA GLY A 460 -5.24 -5.94 30.17
C GLY A 460 -6.31 -6.50 29.25
N ASP A 461 -7.51 -5.93 29.35
CA ASP A 461 -8.64 -6.25 28.50
C ASP A 461 -8.64 -5.30 27.31
N LEU A 462 -7.93 -5.69 26.24
CA LEU A 462 -7.98 -4.95 24.99
C LEU A 462 -9.41 -5.02 24.46
N LYS A 463 -10.04 -3.85 24.31
CA LYS A 463 -11.35 -3.78 23.64
C LYS A 463 -11.20 -4.26 22.20
N SER A 464 -11.71 -5.46 21.93
CA SER A 464 -11.96 -5.95 20.58
C SER A 464 -13.18 -5.21 20.04
N TYR A 465 -12.97 -4.21 19.19
CA TYR A 465 -14.09 -3.56 18.53
C TYR A 465 -14.53 -4.43 17.36
N ARG A 466 -15.74 -4.97 17.45
CA ARG A 466 -16.50 -5.29 16.24
C ARG A 466 -16.93 -3.97 15.64
N LEU A 467 -16.32 -3.58 14.53
CA LEU A 467 -16.84 -2.49 13.71
C LEU A 467 -18.28 -2.86 13.33
N ASN A 468 -19.24 -2.20 13.97
CA ASN A 468 -20.65 -2.35 13.64
C ASN A 468 -20.92 -1.48 12.41
N ASP A 469 -21.82 -1.92 11.52
CA ASP A 469 -22.06 -1.30 10.21
C ASP A 469 -22.33 0.22 10.27
N ILE A 470 -22.81 0.74 11.41
CA ILE A 470 -23.14 2.15 11.67
C ILE A 470 -21.91 3.01 12.02
N ALA A 471 -20.85 2.43 12.61
CA ALA A 471 -19.63 3.18 12.93
C ALA A 471 -18.80 3.48 11.66
N VAL A 472 -18.88 2.58 10.67
CA VAL A 472 -18.30 2.79 9.33
C VAL A 472 -19.04 3.88 8.55
N GLU A 473 -20.31 4.14 8.86
CA GLU A 473 -21.08 5.25 8.28
C GLU A 473 -20.76 6.59 8.96
N LYS A 474 -20.55 6.65 10.28
CA LYS A 474 -20.23 7.90 10.97
C LYS A 474 -18.82 8.46 10.72
N ASP A 475 -17.82 7.60 10.53
CA ASP A 475 -16.48 8.05 10.08
C ASP A 475 -16.50 8.59 8.63
N ASN A 476 -17.55 8.28 7.85
CA ASN A 476 -17.74 8.82 6.49
C ASN A 476 -18.60 10.10 6.47
N ASP A 477 -19.50 10.28 7.43
CA ASP A 477 -20.46 11.40 7.45
C ASP A 477 -19.92 12.66 8.17
N GLU A 478 -18.89 12.56 9.02
CA GLU A 478 -18.26 13.76 9.64
C GLU A 478 -17.36 14.57 8.67
N LEU A 479 -17.20 14.10 7.41
CA LEU A 479 -16.57 14.84 6.32
C LEU A 479 -17.55 15.71 5.50
N TYR A 480 -18.83 15.76 5.89
CA TYR A 480 -19.83 16.63 5.28
C TYR A 480 -20.55 17.48 6.33
N ASN A 481 -19.85 18.50 6.84
CA ASN A 481 -20.41 19.81 7.18
C ASN A 481 -19.34 20.90 7.14
#